data_AF-A0A5R9NZX4-F1
#
_entry.id   AF-A0A5R9NZX4-F1
#
_cell.length_a   1.000
_cell.length_b   1.000
_cell.length_c   1.000
_cell.angle_alpha   90.00
_cell.angle_beta   90.00
_cell.angle_gamma   90.00
#
_symmetry.space_group_name_H-M   'P 1'
#
loop_
_entity.id
_entity.type
_entity.pdbx_description
1 polymer ?
#
loop_
_entity_poly.entity_id
_entity_poly.type
_entity_poly.pdbx_seq_one_letter_code
_entity_poly.pdbx_strand_id
1 'polypeptide(L)'
;MLGDRYTSFHALERQLQREGYYCSFSCTYDAGAPDDLKWSNDDDGWEMRRKLKAWAKKHNITDYRIVRNTSWVRDLHGIVYELWVPHKKKEQDQQPT
;
A
#
# COMPACT_ATOMS: atom_id res chain seq x y z
N MET A 1 8.05 26.21 11.50
CA MET A 1 6.81 25.43 11.77
C MET A 1 6.69 24.35 10.71
N LEU A 2 6.95 23.09 11.06
CA LEU A 2 6.82 21.90 10.18
C LEU A 2 5.37 21.37 10.22
N GLY A 3 4.39 22.24 10.00
CA GLY A 3 3.00 22.01 10.41
C GLY A 3 2.11 21.22 9.45
N ASP A 4 2.39 21.22 8.14
CA ASP A 4 1.32 20.90 7.17
C ASP A 4 1.55 19.67 6.27
N ARG A 5 2.75 19.09 6.22
CA ARG A 5 2.99 17.93 5.34
C ARG A 5 2.53 16.61 5.94
N TYR A 6 2.57 16.48 7.27
CA TYR A 6 2.14 15.26 7.94
C TYR A 6 0.62 15.13 7.99
N THR A 7 -0.13 16.24 7.96
CA THR A 7 -1.59 16.22 8.13
C THR A 7 -2.31 15.58 6.96
N SER A 8 -1.85 15.79 5.71
CA SER A 8 -2.44 15.21 4.51
C SER A 8 -2.16 13.71 4.39
N PHE A 9 -0.94 13.26 4.70
CA PHE A 9 -0.58 11.83 4.71
C PHE A 9 -1.33 11.07 5.80
N HIS A 10 -1.48 11.66 7.00
CA HIS A 10 -2.32 11.11 8.07
C HIS A 10 -3.81 11.13 7.74
N ALA A 11 -4.28 12.10 6.94
CA ALA A 11 -5.67 12.14 6.53
C ALA A 11 -5.98 11.01 5.53
N LEU A 12 -5.09 10.80 4.56
CA LEU A 12 -5.20 9.70 3.60
C LEU A 12 -5.14 8.34 4.29
N GLU A 13 -4.18 8.14 5.20
CA GLU A 13 -4.10 6.90 5.98
C GLU A 13 -5.39 6.63 6.76
N ARG A 14 -5.89 7.63 7.49
CA ARG A 14 -7.13 7.51 8.26
C ARG A 14 -8.35 7.26 7.37
N GLN A 15 -8.38 7.85 6.17
CA GLN A 15 -9.44 7.58 5.21
C GLN A 15 -9.40 6.12 4.76
N LEU A 16 -8.24 5.59 4.37
CA LEU A 16 -8.09 4.20 3.95
C LEU A 16 -8.48 3.22 5.06
N GLN A 17 -8.06 3.50 6.30
CA GLN A 17 -8.44 2.71 7.48
C GLN A 17 -9.96 2.74 7.73
N ARG A 18 -10.61 3.90 7.59
CA ARG A 18 -12.07 4.03 7.70
C ARG A 18 -12.81 3.27 6.59
N GLU A 19 -12.24 3.24 5.39
CA GLU A 19 -12.73 2.44 4.27
C GLU A 19 -12.43 0.93 4.43
N GLY A 20 -11.76 0.54 5.52
CA GLY A 20 -11.46 -0.85 5.84
C GLY A 20 -10.23 -1.41 5.14
N TYR A 21 -9.39 -0.56 4.56
CA TYR A 21 -8.12 -0.95 3.95
C TYR A 21 -6.98 -0.90 4.97
N TYR A 22 -5.99 -1.77 4.79
CA TYR A 22 -4.71 -1.69 5.49
C TYR A 22 -3.55 -1.74 4.49
N CYS A 23 -2.41 -1.17 4.87
CA CYS A 23 -1.20 -1.21 4.07
C CYS A 23 -0.66 -2.65 4.06
N SER A 24 -0.69 -3.29 2.90
CA SER A 24 -0.10 -4.63 2.71
C SER A 24 1.42 -4.53 2.75
N PHE A 25 1.99 -3.63 1.94
CA PHE A 25 3.40 -3.30 1.94
C PHE A 25 3.65 -1.93 1.30
N SER A 26 4.82 -1.38 1.57
CA SER A 26 5.32 -0.13 0.99
C SER A 26 6.58 -0.41 0.21
N CYS A 27 6.70 0.16 -0.98
CA CYS A 27 7.91 0.12 -1.79
C CYS A 27 8.79 1.29 -1.40
N THR A 28 9.74 1.03 -0.50
CA THR A 28 10.76 1.99 -0.05
C THR A 28 12.10 1.28 0.06
N TYR A 29 13.18 2.05 0.20
CA TYR A 29 14.53 1.53 0.40
C TYR A 29 14.62 0.46 1.52
N ASP A 30 13.88 0.65 2.62
CA ASP A 30 13.96 -0.19 3.82
C ASP A 30 12.68 -1.00 4.12
N ALA A 31 11.63 -0.84 3.31
CA ALA A 31 10.35 -1.50 3.56
C ALA A 31 10.17 -2.68 2.61
N GLY A 32 9.95 -3.87 3.21
CA GLY A 32 9.91 -5.18 2.58
C GLY A 32 8.82 -5.35 1.52
N ALA A 33 8.99 -4.72 0.36
CA ALA A 33 8.26 -5.06 -0.83
C ALA A 33 8.52 -6.54 -1.19
N PRO A 34 7.51 -7.28 -1.68
CA PRO A 34 7.68 -8.67 -2.06
C PRO A 34 8.75 -8.85 -3.14
N ASP A 35 9.61 -9.86 -2.99
CA ASP A 35 10.70 -10.16 -3.94
C ASP A 35 10.19 -10.32 -5.38
N ASP A 36 8.98 -10.87 -5.54
CA ASP A 36 8.39 -11.15 -6.85
C ASP A 36 7.75 -9.93 -7.52
N LEU A 37 7.65 -8.78 -6.83
CA LEU A 37 7.27 -7.49 -7.42
C LEU A 37 8.38 -6.96 -8.34
N LYS A 38 9.65 -7.31 -8.09
CA LYS A 38 10.83 -6.86 -8.85
C LYS A 38 10.85 -5.34 -9.06
N TRP A 39 10.57 -4.58 -8.00
CA TRP A 39 10.63 -3.13 -8.05
C TRP A 39 12.10 -2.63 -7.95
N SER A 40 12.36 -1.45 -8.49
CA SER A 40 13.66 -0.78 -8.46
C SER A 40 13.48 0.68 -8.05
N ASN A 41 14.52 1.29 -7.47
CA ASN A 41 14.55 2.72 -7.16
C ASN A 41 14.54 3.60 -8.43
N ASP A 42 14.89 3.03 -9.58
CA ASP A 42 14.83 3.72 -10.87
C ASP A 42 13.42 3.72 -11.48
N ASP A 43 12.50 2.93 -10.93
CA ASP A 43 11.14 2.84 -11.46
C ASP A 43 10.41 4.18 -11.29
N ASP A 44 9.91 4.71 -12.39
CA ASP A 44 9.10 5.92 -12.32
C ASP A 44 7.69 5.64 -11.77
N GLY A 45 6.91 6.71 -11.62
CA GLY A 45 5.57 6.60 -11.05
C GLY A 45 4.55 5.84 -11.89
N TRP A 46 4.79 5.68 -13.19
CA TRP A 46 3.95 4.86 -14.07
C TRP A 46 4.38 3.39 -14.00
N GLU A 47 5.69 3.12 -14.01
CA GLU A 47 6.26 1.78 -13.89
C GLU A 47 5.87 1.12 -12.57
N MET A 48 5.97 1.87 -11.46
CA MET A 48 5.54 1.40 -10.14
C MET A 48 4.05 1.02 -10.12
N ARG A 49 3.18 1.87 -10.69
CA ARG A 49 1.74 1.55 -10.80
C ARG A 49 1.52 0.31 -11.65
N ARG A 50 2.26 0.14 -12.75
CA ARG A 50 2.15 -1.03 -13.63
C ARG A 50 2.58 -2.33 -12.91
N LYS A 51 3.72 -2.31 -12.20
CA LYS A 51 4.23 -3.45 -11.44
C LYS A 51 3.28 -3.84 -10.31
N LEU A 52 2.79 -2.88 -9.54
CA LEU A 52 1.81 -3.12 -8.47
C LEU A 52 0.50 -3.74 -8.99
N LYS A 53 -0.02 -3.25 -10.13
CA LYS A 53 -1.20 -3.84 -10.78
C LYS A 53 -0.93 -5.28 -11.24
N ALA A 54 0.22 -5.53 -11.85
CA ALA A 54 0.61 -6.86 -12.31
C ALA A 54 0.77 -7.84 -11.15
N TRP A 55 1.38 -7.38 -10.05
CA TRP A 55 1.53 -8.15 -8.81
C TRP A 55 0.17 -8.46 -8.18
N ALA A 56 -0.70 -7.46 -8.00
CA ALA A 56 -2.05 -7.68 -7.46
C ALA A 56 -2.83 -8.70 -8.30
N LYS A 57 -2.74 -8.62 -9.63
CA LYS A 57 -3.33 -9.61 -10.54
C LYS A 57 -2.75 -11.01 -10.35
N LYS A 58 -1.43 -11.14 -10.24
CA LYS A 58 -0.75 -12.43 -10.02
C LYS A 58 -1.18 -13.10 -8.72
N HIS A 59 -1.46 -12.31 -7.68
CA HIS A 59 -1.88 -12.77 -6.36
C HIS A 59 -3.41 -12.82 -6.17
N ASN A 60 -4.19 -12.70 -7.25
CA ASN A 60 -5.67 -12.70 -7.22
C ASN A 60 -6.27 -11.65 -6.27
N ILE A 61 -5.61 -10.50 -6.13
CA ILE A 61 -6.11 -9.36 -5.36
C ILE A 61 -6.90 -8.47 -6.31
N THR A 62 -8.22 -8.53 -6.19
CA THR A 62 -9.16 -7.82 -7.06
C THR A 62 -9.53 -6.44 -6.54
N ASP A 63 -9.48 -6.25 -5.22
CA ASP A 63 -9.74 -4.98 -4.54
C ASP A 63 -8.46 -4.49 -3.86
N TYR A 64 -7.95 -3.36 -4.33
CA TYR A 64 -6.78 -2.69 -3.78
C TYR A 64 -6.76 -1.20 -4.13
N ARG A 65 -6.00 -0.44 -3.35
CA ARG A 65 -5.66 0.96 -3.62
C ARG A 65 -4.15 1.09 -3.74
N ILE A 66 -3.70 1.77 -4.80
CA ILE A 66 -2.30 2.18 -4.93
C ILE A 66 -2.24 3.65 -4.55
N VAL A 67 -1.57 3.93 -3.43
CA VAL A 67 -1.41 5.29 -2.91
C VAL A 67 0.07 5.66 -2.84
N ARG A 68 0.32 6.95 -2.64
CA ARG A 68 1.67 7.47 -2.46
C ARG A 68 1.76 8.17 -1.13
N ASN A 69 2.85 7.96 -0.41
CA ASN A 69 3.22 8.68 0.82
C ASN A 69 2.06 8.76 1.82
N THR A 70 1.70 7.65 2.47
CA THR A 70 0.92 7.76 3.71
C THR A 70 1.87 7.98 4.89
N SER A 71 1.31 8.23 6.08
CA SER A 71 2.10 8.30 7.31
C SER A 71 2.58 6.94 7.83
N TRP A 72 2.31 5.86 7.08
CA TRP A 72 2.73 4.51 7.41
C TRP A 72 4.26 4.41 7.54
N VAL A 73 4.98 5.06 6.62
CA VAL A 73 6.44 5.19 6.70
C VAL A 73 6.76 6.53 7.35
N ARG A 74 7.32 6.51 8.57
CA ARG A 74 7.54 7.70 9.40
C ARG A 74 8.65 8.62 8.88
N ASP A 75 9.60 8.09 8.11
CA ASP A 75 10.74 8.84 7.56
C ASP A 75 10.77 8.71 6.02
N LEU A 76 9.98 9.56 5.35
CA LEU A 76 9.84 9.55 3.90
C LEU A 76 10.99 10.32 3.23
N HIS A 77 12.02 9.60 2.79
CA HIS A 77 13.01 10.14 1.85
C HIS A 77 12.57 9.90 0.40
N GLY A 78 11.57 10.65 -0.07
CA GLY A 78 11.12 10.64 -1.48
C GLY A 78 9.68 10.19 -1.71
N ILE A 79 9.41 9.65 -2.90
CA ILE A 79 8.08 9.11 -3.28
C ILE A 79 8.05 7.62 -2.97
N VAL A 80 7.17 7.24 -2.07
CA VAL A 80 6.88 5.87 -1.66
C VAL A 80 5.56 5.43 -2.27
N TYR A 81 5.54 4.26 -2.89
CA TYR A 81 4.32 3.63 -3.39
C TYR A 81 3.85 2.55 -2.44
N GLU A 82 2.56 2.52 -2.15
CA GLU A 82 1.99 1.59 -1.17
C GLU A 82 0.81 0.87 -1.78
N LEU A 83 0.73 -0.43 -1.48
CA LEU A 83 -0.41 -1.26 -1.84
C LEU A 83 -1.28 -1.46 -0.61
N TRP A 84 -2.50 -0.93 -0.67
CA TRP A 84 -3.51 -1.07 0.36
C TRP A 84 -4.56 -2.07 -0.09
N VAL A 85 -4.87 -3.03 0.76
CA VAL A 85 -5.84 -4.10 0.47
C VAL A 85 -6.91 -4.08 1.55
N PRO A 86 -8.16 -4.46 1.26
CA PRO A 86 -9.18 -4.53 2.29
C PRO A 86 -8.73 -5.52 3.36
N HIS A 87 -9.02 -5.20 4.62
CA HIS A 87 -9.14 -6.23 5.64
C HIS A 87 -10.22 -7.17 5.12
N LYS A 88 -9.83 -8.29 4.50
CA LYS A 88 -10.76 -9.40 4.33
C LYS A 88 -11.35 -9.59 5.73
N LYS A 89 -12.66 -9.34 5.89
CA LYS A 89 -13.39 -10.12 6.87
C LYS A 89 -12.98 -11.54 6.51
N LYS A 90 -12.20 -12.19 7.36
CA LYS A 90 -12.17 -13.64 7.37
C LYS A 90 -13.65 -13.98 7.52
N GLU A 91 -14.33 -14.22 6.41
CA GLU A 91 -15.58 -14.95 6.45
C GLU A 91 -15.21 -16.19 7.24
N GLN A 92 -15.90 -16.27 8.37
CA GLN A 92 -15.84 -17.36 9.32
C GLN A 92 -15.62 -18.66 8.58
N ASP A 93 -14.76 -19.50 9.13
CA ASP A 93 -14.94 -20.94 9.10
C ASP A 93 -16.42 -21.27 9.40
N GLN A 94 -17.29 -21.22 8.40
CA GLN A 94 -18.52 -21.99 8.38
C GLN A 94 -18.08 -23.39 8.00
N GLN A 95 -17.49 -24.09 8.98
CA GLN A 95 -17.51 -25.54 8.98
C GLN A 95 -18.99 -25.94 9.06
N PRO A 96 -19.53 -26.71 8.11
CA PRO A 96 -20.78 -27.40 8.35
C PRO A 96 -20.48 -28.47 9.41
N THR A 97 -21.13 -28.38 10.56
CA THR A 97 -21.26 -29.51 11.48
C THR A 97 -22.70 -29.98 11.46
#